data_AF-A0A965QUD3-F1
#
_entry.id   AF-A0A965QUD3-F1
#
_cell.length_a   1.000
_cell.length_b   1.000
_cell.length_c   1.000
_cell.angle_alpha   90.00
_cell.angle_beta   90.00
_cell.angle_gamma   90.00
#
_symmetry.space_group_name_H-M   'P 1'
#
loop_
_entity.id
_entity.type
_entity.pdbx_description
1 polymer ?
#
loop_
_entity_poly.entity_id
_entity_poly.type
_entity_poly.pdbx_seq_one_letter_code
_entity_poly.pdbx_strand_id
1 'polypeptide(L)'
;MVFPVGDDNSDRRTFPFVTVVLLLANVFVFVVLQQMGANDAFTMAYVQVPREIITGQDVETPPSMRTVHTPQGDVAVPDPGLRATPIHPWLTLLTAIFMHGSIMHLLGNMWFLWIFGDNIEDDMGHARYLAFYLAAGIIASLAFVALNSSGEAALTPCLGASGAISGVLGAYLVLHPNRRVSVIVMRMMIDVPGYVAVGIWFLFQIVSGLFDQGGGGGVAYSAHVAGFV
;
A
#
# COMPACT_ATOMS: atom_id res chain seq x y z
N MET A 1 -6.80 -11.68 -15.06
CA MET A 1 -6.76 -10.88 -13.82
C MET A 1 -8.20 -10.66 -13.38
N VAL A 2 -8.51 -10.94 -12.12
CA VAL A 2 -9.81 -10.63 -11.51
C VAL A 2 -9.70 -9.21 -10.98
N PHE A 3 -10.43 -8.27 -11.55
CA PHE A 3 -10.36 -6.87 -11.16
C PHE A 3 -11.70 -6.45 -10.53
N PRO A 4 -11.76 -6.19 -9.21
CA PRO A 4 -13.01 -5.75 -8.58
C PRO A 4 -13.39 -4.38 -9.12
N VAL A 5 -14.67 -4.14 -9.35
CA VAL A 5 -15.20 -2.84 -9.82
C VAL A 5 -16.19 -2.20 -8.86
N GLY A 6 -16.71 -2.97 -7.93
CA GLY A 6 -17.63 -2.53 -6.91
C GLY A 6 -18.16 -3.73 -6.14
N ASP A 7 -18.92 -3.44 -5.10
CA ASP A 7 -19.58 -4.44 -4.27
C ASP A 7 -21.02 -4.01 -3.92
N ASP A 8 -21.76 -4.93 -3.33
CA ASP A 8 -23.15 -4.71 -2.95
C ASP A 8 -23.28 -3.83 -1.70
N ASN A 9 -23.56 -2.55 -1.92
CA ASN A 9 -23.73 -1.54 -0.86
C ASN A 9 -25.21 -1.29 -0.47
N SER A 10 -26.11 -2.23 -0.73
CA SER A 10 -27.56 -2.03 -0.56
C SER A 10 -28.01 -1.82 0.90
N ASP A 11 -27.23 -2.28 1.86
CA ASP A 11 -27.49 -2.20 3.31
C ASP A 11 -26.64 -1.16 4.05
N ARG A 12 -25.79 -0.41 3.34
CA ARG A 12 -24.96 0.67 3.92
C ARG A 12 -25.82 1.77 4.52
N ARG A 13 -25.51 2.18 5.76
CA ARG A 13 -26.36 3.11 6.54
C ARG A 13 -25.80 4.51 6.65
N THR A 14 -24.49 4.65 6.59
CA THR A 14 -23.78 5.92 6.80
C THR A 14 -23.01 6.35 5.56
N PHE A 15 -22.68 7.64 5.50
CA PHE A 15 -21.79 8.17 4.48
C PHE A 15 -20.33 7.94 4.88
N PRO A 16 -19.46 7.42 4.00
CA PRO A 16 -18.10 7.03 4.33
C PRO A 16 -17.15 8.24 4.35
N PHE A 17 -17.30 9.09 5.37
CA PHE A 17 -16.57 10.35 5.49
C PHE A 17 -15.06 10.13 5.57
N VAL A 18 -14.61 9.15 6.35
CA VAL A 18 -13.19 8.86 6.56
C VAL A 18 -12.58 8.26 5.32
N THR A 19 -13.23 7.32 4.63
CA THR A 19 -12.77 6.78 3.35
C THR A 19 -12.57 7.92 2.35
N VAL A 20 -13.54 8.84 2.23
CA VAL A 20 -13.42 10.00 1.33
C VAL A 20 -12.26 10.92 1.74
N VAL A 21 -12.10 11.21 3.04
CA VAL A 21 -10.98 12.03 3.53
C VAL A 21 -9.65 11.36 3.25
N LEU A 22 -9.52 10.05 3.45
CA LEU A 22 -8.30 9.30 3.14
C LEU A 22 -8.00 9.32 1.64
N LEU A 23 -9.00 9.13 0.78
CA LEU A 23 -8.86 9.25 -0.68
C LEU A 23 -8.33 10.64 -1.05
N LEU A 24 -8.97 11.70 -0.55
CA LEU A 24 -8.58 13.08 -0.83
C LEU A 24 -7.19 13.41 -0.28
N ALA A 25 -6.83 12.91 0.91
CA ALA A 25 -5.51 13.13 1.50
C ALA A 25 -4.41 12.48 0.65
N ASN A 26 -4.59 11.23 0.22
CA ASN A 26 -3.65 10.54 -0.66
C ASN A 26 -3.50 11.23 -2.02
N VAL A 27 -4.62 11.63 -2.62
CA VAL A 27 -4.62 12.39 -3.89
C VAL A 27 -3.92 13.74 -3.69
N PHE A 28 -4.20 14.46 -2.62
CA PHE A 28 -3.56 15.74 -2.33
C PHE A 28 -2.04 15.59 -2.16
N VAL A 29 -1.59 14.64 -1.34
CA VAL A 29 -0.16 14.36 -1.13
C VAL A 29 0.52 14.06 -2.46
N PHE A 30 -0.05 13.17 -3.28
CA PHE A 30 0.54 12.77 -4.54
C PHE A 30 0.55 13.90 -5.59
N VAL A 31 -0.58 14.58 -5.77
CA VAL A 31 -0.74 15.62 -6.80
C VAL A 31 0.05 16.88 -6.43
N VAL A 32 -0.07 17.33 -5.18
CA VAL A 32 0.45 18.63 -4.75
C VAL A 32 1.87 18.51 -4.22
N LEU A 33 2.12 17.60 -3.27
CA LEU A 33 3.42 17.53 -2.59
C LEU A 33 4.44 16.71 -3.39
N GLN A 34 4.03 15.55 -3.91
CA GLN A 34 4.86 14.71 -4.78
C GLN A 34 4.86 15.20 -6.25
N GLN A 35 4.12 16.27 -6.58
CA GLN A 35 4.04 16.87 -7.92
C GLN A 35 3.72 15.83 -9.02
N MET A 36 2.63 15.08 -8.85
CA MET A 36 2.24 13.96 -9.73
C MET A 36 3.29 12.83 -9.79
N GLY A 37 4.07 12.67 -8.72
CA GLY A 37 5.16 11.69 -8.64
C GLY A 37 6.47 12.13 -9.30
N ALA A 38 6.60 13.40 -9.70
CA ALA A 38 7.86 13.93 -10.25
C ALA A 38 8.83 14.42 -9.17
N ASN A 39 8.37 14.61 -7.93
CA ASN A 39 9.19 15.10 -6.82
C ASN A 39 9.72 13.93 -5.98
N ASP A 40 10.74 13.25 -6.52
CA ASP A 40 11.43 12.16 -5.82
C ASP A 40 12.06 12.64 -4.51
N ALA A 41 12.56 13.88 -4.48
CA ALA A 41 13.20 14.44 -3.29
C ALA A 41 12.22 14.50 -2.10
N PHE A 42 11.00 14.99 -2.34
CA PHE A 42 9.95 14.96 -1.32
C PHE A 42 9.54 13.54 -0.99
N THR A 43 9.31 12.69 -2.01
CA THR A 43 8.87 11.31 -1.77
C THR A 43 9.83 10.58 -0.85
N MET A 44 11.12 10.55 -1.20
CA MET A 44 12.17 9.83 -0.48
C MET A 44 12.49 10.41 0.90
N ALA A 45 12.05 11.63 1.22
CA ALA A 45 12.19 12.22 2.55
C ALA A 45 11.08 11.80 3.53
N TYR A 46 9.98 11.21 3.04
CA TYR A 46 8.81 10.84 3.85
C TYR A 46 8.42 9.36 3.73
N VAL A 47 9.21 8.55 3.02
CA VAL A 47 9.07 7.09 2.98
C VAL A 47 9.62 6.43 4.24
N GLN A 48 9.19 5.21 4.49
CA GLN A 48 9.68 4.40 5.59
C GLN A 48 10.92 3.62 5.14
N VAL A 49 12.03 3.72 5.85
CA VAL A 49 13.26 2.96 5.58
C VAL A 49 13.57 2.04 6.76
N PRO A 50 13.72 0.70 6.57
CA PRO A 50 13.88 -0.23 7.69
C PRO A 50 15.02 0.14 8.63
N ARG A 51 16.18 0.52 8.08
CA ARG A 51 17.35 0.94 8.84
C ARG A 51 17.04 2.12 9.75
N GLU A 52 16.37 3.14 9.26
CA GLU A 52 16.04 4.35 10.03
C GLU A 52 15.05 4.06 11.15
N ILE A 53 14.08 3.16 10.92
CA ILE A 53 13.14 2.74 11.95
C ILE A 53 13.87 1.98 13.07
N ILE A 54 14.78 1.07 12.70
CA ILE A 54 15.54 0.26 13.66
C ILE A 54 16.52 1.11 14.48
N THR A 55 17.22 2.05 13.86
CA THR A 55 18.25 2.87 14.54
C THR A 55 17.68 4.13 15.17
N GLY A 56 16.51 4.60 14.74
CA GLY A 56 15.99 5.92 15.06
C GLY A 56 16.80 7.07 14.45
N GLN A 57 17.69 6.76 13.50
CA GLN A 57 18.58 7.74 12.86
C GLN A 57 18.28 7.80 11.36
N ASP A 58 18.13 9.02 10.86
CA ASP A 58 17.94 9.32 9.44
C ASP A 58 19.16 8.87 8.61
N VAL A 59 18.93 8.37 7.40
CA VAL A 59 19.98 7.85 6.52
C VAL A 59 19.82 8.44 5.12
N GLU A 60 20.81 9.22 4.69
CA GLU A 60 20.86 9.74 3.33
C GLU A 60 21.74 8.88 2.43
N THR A 61 21.30 8.65 1.19
CA THR A 61 22.12 8.00 0.16
C THR A 61 22.14 8.86 -1.10
N PRO A 62 23.31 9.00 -1.76
CA PRO A 62 23.38 9.76 -2.99
C PRO A 62 22.60 9.07 -4.11
N PRO A 63 22.08 9.82 -5.09
CA PRO A 63 21.54 9.23 -6.31
C PRO A 63 22.53 8.28 -6.95
N SER A 64 22.05 7.14 -7.42
CA SER A 64 22.89 6.12 -8.04
C SER A 64 22.21 5.51 -9.27
N MET A 65 22.91 4.60 -9.95
CA MET A 65 22.33 3.78 -11.01
C MET A 65 22.25 2.36 -10.48
N ARG A 66 21.05 1.80 -10.47
CA ARG A 66 20.82 0.43 -10.04
C ARG A 66 20.64 -0.48 -11.24
N THR A 67 21.37 -1.58 -11.25
CA THR A 67 21.23 -2.60 -12.30
C THR A 67 20.02 -3.49 -11.99
N VAL A 68 19.07 -3.52 -12.91
CA VAL A 68 17.93 -4.43 -12.88
C VAL A 68 18.16 -5.52 -13.90
N HIS A 69 18.25 -6.76 -13.43
CA HIS A 69 18.38 -7.93 -14.27
C HIS A 69 17.01 -8.24 -14.91
N THR A 70 16.90 -8.08 -16.23
CA THR A 70 15.69 -8.42 -16.99
C THR A 70 15.94 -9.64 -17.87
N PRO A 71 14.89 -10.37 -18.33
CA PRO A 71 15.06 -11.43 -19.31
C PRO A 71 15.74 -10.99 -20.62
N GLN A 72 15.76 -9.69 -20.91
CA GLN A 72 16.38 -9.07 -22.09
C GLN A 72 17.81 -8.57 -21.82
N GLY A 73 18.32 -8.73 -20.60
CA GLY A 73 19.64 -8.26 -20.18
C GLY A 73 19.57 -7.27 -19.02
N ASP A 74 20.74 -6.78 -18.61
CA ASP A 74 20.89 -5.85 -17.50
C ASP A 74 20.52 -4.43 -17.94
N VAL A 75 19.57 -3.82 -17.24
CA VAL A 75 19.14 -2.44 -17.48
C VAL A 75 19.54 -1.59 -16.29
N ALA A 76 20.32 -0.53 -16.53
CA ALA A 76 20.62 0.46 -15.50
C ALA A 76 19.44 1.42 -15.33
N VAL A 77 18.86 1.44 -14.15
CA VAL A 77 17.72 2.29 -13.78
C VAL A 77 18.20 3.34 -12.78
N PRO A 78 17.84 4.63 -12.93
CA PRO A 78 18.16 5.65 -11.95
C PRO A 78 17.53 5.33 -10.58
N ASP A 79 18.32 5.44 -9.52
CA ASP A 79 17.88 5.42 -8.13
C ASP A 79 18.03 6.83 -7.56
N PRO A 80 16.94 7.49 -7.13
CA PRO A 80 16.98 8.86 -6.62
C PRO A 80 17.74 9.02 -5.30
N GLY A 81 18.02 7.91 -4.59
CA GLY A 81 18.64 7.90 -3.27
C GLY A 81 17.69 8.35 -2.14
N LEU A 82 18.05 8.01 -0.91
CA LEU A 82 17.35 8.45 0.30
C LEU A 82 17.65 9.92 0.59
N ARG A 83 16.66 10.64 1.12
CA ARG A 83 16.75 12.08 1.40
C ARG A 83 16.49 12.34 2.86
N ALA A 84 17.15 13.38 3.38
CA ALA A 84 16.98 13.82 4.76
C ALA A 84 15.50 13.97 5.10
N THR A 85 15.04 13.29 6.14
CA THR A 85 13.67 13.43 6.60
C THR A 85 13.53 14.69 7.48
N PRO A 86 12.54 15.57 7.23
CA PRO A 86 12.33 16.76 8.05
C PRO A 86 11.62 16.45 9.38
N ILE A 87 11.26 15.18 9.61
CA ILE A 87 10.56 14.69 10.79
C ILE A 87 11.38 13.59 11.46
N HIS A 88 11.00 13.18 12.68
CA HIS A 88 11.67 12.04 13.31
C HIS A 88 11.42 10.77 12.49
N PRO A 89 12.42 9.91 12.23
CA PRO A 89 12.27 8.72 11.38
C PRO A 89 11.08 7.82 11.74
N TRP A 90 10.77 7.63 13.02
CA TRP A 90 9.59 6.84 13.42
C TRP A 90 8.25 7.40 12.94
N LEU A 91 8.16 8.70 12.67
CA LEU A 91 6.94 9.30 12.10
C LEU A 91 6.78 8.94 10.61
N THR A 92 7.82 8.44 9.93
CA THR A 92 7.68 7.95 8.56
C THR A 92 6.84 6.68 8.46
N LEU A 93 6.69 5.91 9.55
CA LEU A 93 5.69 4.82 9.64
C LEU A 93 4.26 5.31 9.35
N LEU A 94 3.97 6.58 9.65
CA LEU A 94 2.69 7.20 9.37
C LEU A 94 2.68 7.90 8.00
N THR A 95 3.70 8.71 7.69
CA THR A 95 3.69 9.48 6.44
C THR A 95 3.84 8.61 5.20
N ALA A 96 4.56 7.49 5.29
CA ALA A 96 4.76 6.55 4.19
C ALA A 96 3.45 5.93 3.69
N ILE A 97 2.42 5.82 4.55
CA ILE A 97 1.07 5.35 4.17
C ILE A 97 0.47 6.25 3.07
N PHE A 98 0.85 7.53 3.03
CA PHE A 98 0.29 8.50 2.08
C PHE A 98 1.15 8.74 0.84
N MET A 99 2.38 8.21 0.80
CA MET A 99 3.30 8.39 -0.32
C MET A 99 3.03 7.36 -1.42
N HIS A 100 3.09 7.77 -2.69
CA HIS A 100 2.89 6.87 -3.82
C HIS A 100 3.99 7.03 -4.87
N GLY A 101 4.49 5.91 -5.40
CA GLY A 101 5.62 5.89 -6.33
C GLY A 101 5.25 6.10 -7.80
N SER A 102 3.96 6.06 -8.14
CA SER A 102 3.49 6.32 -9.51
C SER A 102 1.99 6.59 -9.53
N ILE A 103 1.50 7.13 -10.66
CA ILE A 103 0.07 7.33 -10.90
C ILE A 103 -0.69 6.01 -10.79
N MET A 104 -0.18 4.93 -11.38
CA MET A 104 -0.84 3.63 -11.34
C MET A 104 -0.87 3.05 -9.92
N HIS A 105 0.19 3.28 -9.13
CA HIS A 105 0.23 2.89 -7.72
C HIS A 105 -0.85 3.63 -6.92
N LEU A 106 -0.98 4.95 -7.08
CA LEU A 106 -2.06 5.72 -6.45
C LEU A 106 -3.43 5.23 -6.89
N LEU A 107 -3.68 5.15 -8.20
CA LEU A 107 -4.98 4.74 -8.74
C LEU A 107 -5.40 3.36 -8.22
N GLY A 108 -4.47 2.40 -8.19
CA GLY A 108 -4.73 1.08 -7.62
C GLY A 108 -5.16 1.15 -6.15
N ASN A 109 -4.41 1.87 -5.31
CA ASN A 109 -4.74 2.01 -3.90
C ASN A 109 -6.10 2.69 -3.69
N MET A 110 -6.34 3.80 -4.38
CA MET A 110 -7.60 4.55 -4.23
C MET A 110 -8.79 3.73 -4.74
N TRP A 111 -8.60 2.92 -5.77
CA TRP A 111 -9.62 2.03 -6.30
C TRP A 111 -10.05 0.98 -5.27
N PHE A 112 -9.10 0.27 -4.65
CA PHE A 112 -9.42 -0.71 -3.61
C PHE A 112 -9.99 -0.04 -2.35
N LEU A 113 -9.44 1.10 -1.93
CA LEU A 113 -9.97 1.84 -0.78
C LEU A 113 -11.41 2.30 -1.01
N TRP A 114 -11.75 2.73 -2.22
CA TRP A 114 -13.11 3.15 -2.57
C TRP A 114 -14.10 1.98 -2.58
N ILE A 115 -13.71 0.81 -3.10
CA ILE A 115 -14.61 -0.34 -3.19
C ILE A 115 -14.88 -0.98 -1.82
N PHE A 116 -13.88 -1.05 -0.95
CA PHE A 116 -13.98 -1.84 0.27
C PHE A 116 -14.00 -1.00 1.55
N GLY A 117 -13.47 0.22 1.52
CA GLY A 117 -13.27 1.04 2.72
C GLY A 117 -14.56 1.54 3.35
N ASP A 118 -15.53 1.90 2.51
CA ASP A 118 -16.81 2.47 2.95
C ASP A 118 -17.62 1.50 3.80
N ASN A 119 -17.59 0.21 3.47
CA ASN A 119 -18.27 -0.84 4.22
C ASN A 119 -17.68 -1.07 5.61
N ILE A 120 -16.36 -1.08 5.70
CA ILE A 120 -15.68 -1.24 6.98
C ILE A 120 -15.86 0.02 7.84
N GLU A 121 -15.95 1.19 7.22
CA GLU A 121 -16.32 2.41 7.92
C GLU A 121 -17.75 2.35 8.45
N ASP A 122 -18.72 1.83 7.69
CA ASP A 122 -20.11 1.69 8.13
C ASP A 122 -20.23 0.73 9.32
N ASP A 123 -19.47 -0.35 9.33
CA ASP A 123 -19.46 -1.34 10.42
C ASP A 123 -18.80 -0.81 11.70
N MET A 124 -17.65 -0.15 11.57
CA MET A 124 -16.83 0.27 12.71
C MET A 124 -17.23 1.66 13.25
N GLY A 125 -17.82 2.48 12.39
CA GLY A 125 -17.95 3.92 12.58
C GLY A 125 -16.64 4.67 12.32
N HIS A 126 -16.78 5.95 11.97
CA HIS A 126 -15.71 6.84 11.50
C HIS A 126 -14.41 6.78 12.32
N ALA A 127 -14.49 7.01 13.63
CA ALA A 127 -13.30 7.13 14.47
C ALA A 127 -12.52 5.80 14.63
N ARG A 128 -13.25 4.69 14.77
CA ARG A 128 -12.64 3.36 14.91
C ARG A 128 -12.04 2.90 13.59
N TYR A 129 -12.72 3.17 12.47
CA TYR A 129 -12.20 2.89 11.15
C TYR A 129 -10.90 3.66 10.85
N LEU A 130 -10.83 4.95 11.17
CA LEU A 130 -9.58 5.71 11.00
C LEU A 130 -8.43 5.12 11.83
N ALA A 131 -8.68 4.81 13.11
CA ALA A 131 -7.67 4.19 13.96
C ALA A 131 -7.24 2.82 13.44
N PHE A 132 -8.20 2.00 12.98
CA PHE A 132 -7.95 0.71 12.36
C PHE A 132 -7.09 0.82 11.10
N TYR A 133 -7.45 1.72 10.18
CA TYR A 133 -6.70 1.94 8.93
C TYR A 133 -5.24 2.34 9.21
N LEU A 134 -5.03 3.30 10.10
CA LEU A 134 -3.68 3.74 10.46
C LEU A 134 -2.88 2.65 11.19
N ALA A 135 -3.52 1.92 12.12
CA ALA A 135 -2.87 0.82 12.82
C ALA A 135 -2.47 -0.30 11.86
N ALA A 136 -3.34 -0.69 10.92
CA ALA A 136 -3.05 -1.69 9.89
C ALA A 136 -1.85 -1.27 9.02
N GLY A 137 -1.81 -0.01 8.60
CA GLY A 137 -0.67 0.52 7.82
C GLY A 137 0.65 0.52 8.60
N ILE A 138 0.61 0.88 9.89
CA ILE A 138 1.80 0.86 10.76
C ILE A 138 2.27 -0.58 10.98
N ILE A 139 1.36 -1.52 11.27
CA ILE A 139 1.68 -2.94 11.48
C ILE A 139 2.28 -3.53 10.20
N ALA A 140 1.68 -3.26 9.04
CA ALA A 140 2.21 -3.66 7.74
C ALA A 140 3.64 -3.12 7.50
N SER A 141 3.88 -1.85 7.82
CA SER A 141 5.21 -1.23 7.71
C SER A 141 6.22 -1.85 8.67
N LEU A 142 5.83 -2.12 9.91
CA LEU A 142 6.70 -2.78 10.89
C LEU A 142 7.03 -4.22 10.49
N ALA A 143 6.10 -4.96 9.89
CA ALA A 143 6.38 -6.27 9.34
C ALA A 143 7.38 -6.20 8.17
N PHE A 144 7.24 -5.19 7.30
CA PHE A 144 8.23 -4.93 6.26
C PHE A 144 9.61 -4.62 6.86
N VAL A 145 9.68 -3.79 7.90
CA VAL A 145 10.93 -3.49 8.63
C VAL A 145 11.57 -4.76 9.18
N ALA A 146 10.79 -5.61 9.84
CA ALA A 146 11.30 -6.84 10.46
C ALA A 146 11.92 -7.78 9.43
N LEU A 147 11.27 -7.93 8.28
CA LEU A 147 11.71 -8.82 7.20
C LEU A 147 12.85 -8.24 6.35
N ASN A 148 13.04 -6.92 6.37
CA ASN A 148 14.11 -6.22 5.66
C ASN A 148 15.10 -5.57 6.63
N SER A 149 15.36 -6.19 7.79
CA SER A 149 16.11 -5.56 8.89
C SER A 149 17.63 -5.55 8.73
N SER A 150 18.19 -6.19 7.69
CA SER A 150 19.63 -6.35 7.52
C SER A 150 20.08 -6.30 6.05
N GLY A 151 21.39 -6.14 5.84
CA GLY A 151 21.99 -6.07 4.51
C GLY A 151 21.54 -4.85 3.72
N GLU A 152 21.60 -4.94 2.39
CA GLU A 152 21.12 -3.89 1.47
C GLU A 152 19.60 -3.71 1.55
N ALA A 153 18.86 -4.77 1.89
CA ALA A 153 17.40 -4.72 2.07
C ALA A 153 16.98 -3.70 3.14
N ALA A 154 17.81 -3.45 4.16
CA ALA A 154 17.55 -2.45 5.20
C ALA A 154 17.50 -1.00 4.70
N LEU A 155 18.03 -0.74 3.51
CA LEU A 155 17.96 0.55 2.83
C LEU A 155 16.83 0.63 1.81
N THR A 156 16.04 -0.43 1.62
CA THR A 156 14.92 -0.41 0.68
C THR A 156 13.77 0.40 1.25
N PRO A 157 13.41 1.55 0.65
CA PRO A 157 12.29 2.34 1.12
C PRO A 157 10.97 1.62 0.83
N CYS A 158 10.02 1.76 1.75
CA CYS A 158 8.64 1.31 1.61
C CYS A 158 7.68 2.49 1.70
N LEU A 159 6.69 2.51 0.82
CA LEU A 159 5.70 3.57 0.70
C LEU A 159 4.41 3.01 0.10
N GLY A 160 3.29 3.62 0.45
CA GLY A 160 1.98 3.29 -0.13
C GLY A 160 0.91 2.99 0.92
N ALA A 161 -0.32 3.34 0.56
CA ALA A 161 -1.52 3.03 1.34
C ALA A 161 -1.86 1.54 1.36
N SER A 162 -1.23 0.74 0.51
CA SER A 162 -1.59 -0.65 0.24
C SER A 162 -1.54 -1.56 1.46
N GLY A 163 -0.59 -1.36 2.39
CA GLY A 163 -0.55 -2.11 3.65
C GLY A 163 -1.77 -1.86 4.55
N ALA A 164 -2.22 -0.61 4.66
CA ALA A 164 -3.44 -0.25 5.39
C ALA A 164 -4.69 -0.79 4.67
N ILE A 165 -4.73 -0.69 3.34
CA ILE A 165 -5.82 -1.22 2.51
C ILE A 165 -5.90 -2.74 2.60
N SER A 166 -4.77 -3.45 2.69
CA SER A 166 -4.77 -4.89 2.98
C SER A 166 -5.51 -5.22 4.26
N GLY A 167 -5.34 -4.42 5.33
CA GLY A 167 -6.11 -4.59 6.56
C GLY A 167 -7.61 -4.34 6.38
N VAL A 168 -7.97 -3.34 5.57
CA VAL A 168 -9.37 -3.13 5.17
C VAL A 168 -9.93 -4.35 4.43
N LEU A 169 -9.15 -4.96 3.53
CA LEU A 169 -9.54 -6.18 2.82
C LEU A 169 -9.66 -7.40 3.76
N GLY A 170 -8.76 -7.53 4.73
CA GLY A 170 -8.84 -8.55 5.78
C GLY A 170 -10.12 -8.40 6.61
N ALA A 171 -10.42 -7.18 7.07
CA ALA A 171 -11.66 -6.87 7.77
C ALA A 171 -12.90 -7.14 6.89
N TYR A 172 -12.86 -6.79 5.61
CA TYR A 172 -13.94 -7.08 4.66
C TYR A 172 -14.18 -8.57 4.50
N LEU A 173 -13.12 -9.38 4.45
CA LEU A 173 -13.25 -10.83 4.38
C LEU A 173 -13.92 -11.42 5.63
N VAL A 174 -13.66 -10.84 6.80
CA VAL A 174 -14.26 -11.28 8.07
C VAL A 174 -15.72 -10.84 8.21
N LEU A 175 -16.02 -9.58 7.87
CA LEU A 175 -17.33 -8.98 8.10
C LEU A 175 -18.32 -9.25 6.96
N HIS A 176 -17.83 -9.28 5.71
CA HIS A 176 -18.63 -9.39 4.49
C HIS A 176 -18.22 -10.55 3.57
N PRO A 177 -17.96 -11.77 4.08
CA PRO A 177 -17.40 -12.86 3.26
C PRO A 177 -18.29 -13.24 2.07
N ASN A 178 -19.61 -13.14 2.23
CA ASN A 178 -20.59 -13.55 1.20
C ASN A 178 -21.18 -12.37 0.41
N ARG A 179 -20.79 -11.13 0.72
CA ARG A 179 -21.26 -9.97 -0.03
C ARG A 179 -20.75 -10.07 -1.47
N ARG A 180 -21.61 -9.74 -2.43
CA ARG A 180 -21.28 -9.86 -3.84
C ARG A 180 -20.31 -8.75 -4.24
N VAL A 181 -19.19 -9.13 -4.81
CA VAL A 181 -18.21 -8.24 -5.40
C VAL A 181 -18.28 -8.44 -6.91
N SER A 182 -18.61 -7.37 -7.63
CA SER A 182 -18.55 -7.37 -9.09
C SER A 182 -17.10 -7.32 -9.52
N VAL A 183 -16.69 -8.29 -10.33
CA VAL A 183 -15.32 -8.41 -10.84
C VAL A 183 -15.33 -8.49 -12.36
N ILE A 184 -14.35 -7.85 -12.99
CA ILE A 184 -14.05 -8.04 -14.40
C ILE A 184 -13.11 -9.24 -14.54
N VAL A 185 -13.55 -10.24 -15.30
CA VAL A 185 -12.74 -11.37 -15.73
C VAL A 185 -12.72 -11.40 -17.26
N MET A 186 -11.55 -11.11 -17.83
CA MET A 186 -11.35 -10.95 -19.28
C MET A 186 -12.24 -9.84 -19.86
N ARG A 187 -13.40 -10.18 -20.42
CA ARG A 187 -14.38 -9.25 -21.03
C ARG A 187 -15.77 -9.36 -20.40
N MET A 188 -15.91 -10.14 -19.33
CA MET A 188 -17.18 -10.38 -18.65
C MET A 188 -17.14 -9.76 -17.26
N MET A 189 -18.24 -9.11 -16.88
CA MET A 189 -18.49 -8.68 -15.51
C MET A 189 -19.31 -9.77 -14.83
N ILE A 190 -18.78 -10.34 -13.76
CA ILE A 190 -19.42 -11.39 -12.99
C ILE A 190 -19.42 -10.99 -11.51
N ASP A 191 -20.45 -11.41 -10.79
CA ASP A 191 -20.50 -11.24 -9.34
C ASP A 191 -19.97 -12.50 -8.68
N VAL A 192 -18.99 -12.33 -7.79
CA VAL A 192 -18.45 -13.41 -6.98
C VAL A 192 -18.61 -13.06 -5.50
N PRO A 193 -18.68 -14.06 -4.60
CA PRO A 193 -18.63 -13.79 -3.17
C PRO A 193 -17.34 -13.05 -2.78
N GLY A 194 -17.41 -12.20 -1.77
CA GLY A 194 -16.28 -11.42 -1.25
C GLY A 194 -15.06 -12.29 -0.94
N TYR A 195 -15.27 -13.47 -0.35
CA TYR A 195 -14.18 -14.41 -0.07
C TYR A 195 -13.45 -14.92 -1.32
N VAL A 196 -14.14 -14.99 -2.47
CA VAL A 196 -13.49 -15.35 -3.74
C VAL A 196 -12.69 -14.17 -4.26
N ALA A 197 -13.29 -12.98 -4.35
CA ALA A 197 -12.61 -11.80 -4.88
C ALA A 197 -11.37 -11.43 -4.05
N VAL A 198 -11.54 -11.28 -2.73
CA VAL A 198 -10.48 -10.89 -1.81
C VAL A 198 -9.50 -12.03 -1.58
N GLY A 199 -9.97 -13.28 -1.47
CA GLY A 199 -9.11 -14.44 -1.26
C GLY A 199 -8.17 -14.72 -2.42
N ILE A 200 -8.65 -14.60 -3.67
CA ILE A 200 -7.79 -14.72 -4.86
C ILE A 200 -6.74 -13.62 -4.89
N TRP A 201 -7.13 -12.37 -4.57
CA TRP A 201 -6.18 -11.27 -4.51
C TRP A 201 -5.11 -11.49 -3.44
N PHE A 202 -5.49 -11.94 -2.24
CA PHE A 202 -4.57 -12.23 -1.15
C PHE A 202 -3.62 -13.38 -1.50
N LEU A 203 -4.14 -14.45 -2.10
CA LEU A 203 -3.30 -15.56 -2.60
C LEU A 203 -2.29 -15.07 -3.64
N PHE A 204 -2.70 -14.16 -4.54
CA PHE A 204 -1.79 -13.54 -5.48
C PHE A 204 -0.68 -12.76 -4.77
N GLN A 205 -0.97 -12.01 -3.70
CA GLN A 205 0.07 -11.31 -2.92
C GLN A 205 1.10 -12.29 -2.34
N ILE A 206 0.65 -13.41 -1.77
CA ILE A 206 1.57 -14.44 -1.22
C ILE A 206 2.43 -15.04 -2.32
N VAL A 207 1.81 -15.51 -3.41
CA VAL A 207 2.52 -16.15 -4.52
C VAL A 207 3.51 -15.17 -5.13
N SER A 208 3.10 -13.95 -5.42
CA SER A 208 3.99 -12.92 -5.96
C SER A 208 5.13 -12.58 -5.02
N GLY A 209 4.90 -12.51 -3.70
CA GLY A 209 5.96 -12.31 -2.72
C GLY A 209 6.95 -13.48 -2.64
N LEU A 210 6.51 -14.72 -2.82
CA LEU A 210 7.39 -15.90 -2.85
C LEU A 210 8.27 -15.96 -4.11
N PHE A 211 7.77 -15.43 -5.22
CA PHE A 211 8.49 -15.38 -6.50
C PHE A 211 9.20 -14.05 -6.74
N ASP A 212 9.09 -13.10 -5.81
CA ASP A 212 9.83 -11.85 -5.86
C ASP A 212 11.30 -12.14 -5.51
N GLN A 213 12.13 -12.35 -6.53
CA GLN A 213 13.58 -12.53 -6.37
C GLN A 213 14.31 -11.19 -6.10
N GLY A 214 13.63 -10.26 -5.43
CA GLY A 214 13.91 -8.84 -5.43
C GLY A 214 15.28 -8.45 -4.87
N GLY A 215 16.02 -7.67 -5.67
CA GLY A 215 17.17 -6.86 -5.22
C GLY A 215 16.84 -5.38 -5.01
N GLY A 216 15.56 -4.99 -4.89
CA GLY A 216 15.12 -3.62 -4.55
C GLY A 216 13.97 -3.02 -5.39
N GLY A 217 13.24 -2.09 -4.79
CA GLY A 217 12.29 -1.19 -5.48
C GLY A 217 11.03 -1.82 -6.07
N GLY A 218 10.59 -2.97 -5.55
CA GLY A 218 9.41 -3.71 -6.00
C GLY A 218 8.16 -3.46 -5.15
N VAL A 219 7.18 -4.35 -5.25
CA VAL A 219 5.96 -4.32 -4.44
C VAL A 219 6.24 -4.91 -3.06
N ALA A 220 5.84 -4.21 -2.00
CA ALA A 220 6.02 -4.67 -0.62
C ALA A 220 5.02 -5.78 -0.23
N TYR A 221 5.10 -6.95 -0.86
CA TYR A 221 4.18 -8.07 -0.65
C TYR A 221 4.08 -8.50 0.82
N SER A 222 5.18 -8.44 1.57
CA SER A 222 5.18 -8.76 3.00
C SER A 222 4.37 -7.78 3.83
N ALA A 223 4.41 -6.48 3.50
CA ALA A 223 3.55 -5.48 4.11
C ALA A 223 2.08 -5.76 3.79
N HIS A 224 1.77 -6.16 2.56
CA HIS A 224 0.40 -6.49 2.18
C HIS A 224 -0.13 -7.70 2.94
N VAL A 225 0.70 -8.75 3.10
CA VAL A 225 0.32 -9.95 3.84
C VAL A 225 0.12 -9.64 5.32
N ALA A 226 1.06 -8.91 5.93
CA ALA A 226 0.97 -8.54 7.34
C ALA A 226 -0.16 -7.56 7.64
N GLY A 227 -0.48 -6.65 6.72
CA GLY A 227 -1.63 -5.76 6.88
C GLY A 227 -2.95 -6.54 6.84
N PHE A 228 -3.03 -7.59 6.04
CA PHE A 228 -4.24 -8.41 5.85
C PHE A 228 -4.58 -9.30 7.05
N VAL A 229 -3.55 -9.84 7.73
CA VAL A 229 -3.66 -10.79 8.86
C VAL A 229 -3.86 -10.05 10.18
#